data_AF-A0A497P9J0-F1
#
_entry.id   AF-A0A497P9J0-F1
#
_cell.length_a   1.000
_cell.length_b   1.000
_cell.length_c   1.000
_cell.angle_alpha   90.00
_cell.angle_beta   90.00
_cell.angle_gamma   90.00
#
_symmetry.space_group_name_H-M   'P 1'
#
loop_
_entity.id
_entity.type
_entity.pdbx_description
1 polymer ?
#
loop_
_entity_poly.entity_id
_entity_poly.type
_entity_poly.pdbx_seq_one_letter_code
_entity_poly.pdbx_strand_id
1 'polypeptide(L)' 'MSKNQKLVTKRFVIRKTLIGKNVVITFTNKNNEQCTYNHDMVYNQLKEKFDNMPCFNKYGNYTNTNNLPKFVRDLKKLV' A
#
# COMPACT_ATOMS: atom_id res chain seq x y z
N MET A 1 1.00 16.91 -17.31
CA MET A 1 1.28 16.71 -15.87
C MET A 1 0.26 15.72 -15.33
N SER A 2 0.64 14.46 -15.13
CA SER A 2 -0.31 13.43 -14.65
C SER A 2 -0.61 13.66 -13.18
N LYS A 3 -1.87 14.01 -12.89
CA LYS A 3 -2.38 14.23 -11.54
C LYS A 3 -2.27 12.92 -10.74
N ASN A 4 -1.44 12.88 -9.68
CA ASN A 4 -1.42 11.75 -8.75
C ASN A 4 -2.84 11.51 -8.24
N GLN A 5 -3.37 10.31 -8.48
CA GLN A 5 -4.70 9.95 -8.00
C GLN A 5 -4.64 9.75 -6.48
N LYS A 6 -5.56 10.37 -5.74
CA LYS A 6 -5.69 10.19 -4.29
C LYS A 6 -6.85 9.24 -4.03
N LEU A 7 -6.63 8.23 -3.19
CA LEU A 7 -7.64 7.24 -2.83
C LEU A 7 -7.73 7.12 -1.30
N VAL A 8 -8.93 7.25 -0.75
CA VAL A 8 -9.16 6.99 0.67
C VAL A 8 -9.68 5.57 0.83
N THR A 9 -9.06 4.80 1.73
CA THR A 9 -9.46 3.42 2.02
C THR A 9 -9.74 3.24 3.51
N LYS A 10 -10.35 2.10 3.87
CA LYS A 10 -10.62 1.73 5.28
C LYS A 10 -9.44 1.01 5.96
N ARG A 11 -8.38 0.71 5.21
CA ARG A 11 -7.24 -0.13 5.65
C ARG A 11 -6.06 0.02 4.69
N PHE A 12 -4.89 -0.45 5.13
CA PHE A 12 -3.74 -0.62 4.24
C PHE A 12 -4.07 -1.61 3.13
N VAL A 13 -3.66 -1.32 1.89
CA VAL A 13 -3.91 -2.16 0.73
C VAL A 13 -2.86 -1.99 -0.37
N ILE A 14 -2.37 -3.12 -0.89
CA ILE A 14 -1.61 -3.20 -2.15
C ILE A 14 -2.41 -4.09 -3.10
N ARG A 15 -2.66 -3.64 -4.34
CA ARG A 15 -3.45 -4.35 -5.35
C ARG A 15 -2.70 -4.39 -6.67
N LYS A 16 -2.69 -5.54 -7.33
CA LYS A 16 -2.11 -5.69 -8.68
C LYS A 16 -2.73 -4.69 -9.68
N THR A 17 -4.01 -4.40 -9.54
CA THR A 17 -4.76 -3.47 -10.42
C THR A 17 -4.40 -2.00 -10.25
N LEU A 18 -3.64 -1.65 -9.21
CA LEU A 18 -3.19 -0.28 -8.93
C LEU A 18 -1.69 -0.09 -9.26
N ILE A 19 -0.97 -1.15 -9.60
CA ILE A 19 0.44 -1.06 -10.01
C ILE A 19 0.54 -0.21 -11.29
N GLY A 20 1.45 0.77 -11.28
CA GLY A 20 1.71 1.66 -12.41
C GLY A 20 0.73 2.83 -12.52
N LYS A 21 -0.20 2.98 -11.56
CA LYS A 21 -1.17 4.08 -11.53
C LYS A 21 -0.75 5.25 -10.64
N ASN A 22 0.36 5.12 -9.92
CA ASN A 22 0.95 6.15 -9.05
C ASN A 22 -0.08 6.78 -8.09
N VAL A 23 -0.85 5.92 -7.40
CA VAL A 23 -1.94 6.33 -6.51
C VAL A 23 -1.42 6.57 -5.10
N VAL A 24 -1.78 7.71 -4.50
CA VAL A 24 -1.54 7.99 -3.08
C VAL A 24 -2.76 7.54 -2.28
N ILE A 25 -2.57 6.59 -1.37
CA ILE A 25 -3.61 6.01 -0.53
C ILE A 25 -3.52 6.58 0.88
N THR A 26 -4.67 6.98 1.43
CA THR A 26 -4.80 7.40 2.83
C THR A 26 -5.85 6.55 3.54
N PHE A 27 -5.57 6.10 4.76
CA PHE A 27 -6.55 5.46 5.63
C PHE A 27 -6.32 5.84 7.10
N THR A 28 -7.34 5.73 7.93
CA THR A 28 -7.22 5.88 9.39
C THR A 28 -7.08 4.49 10.00
N ASN A 29 -6.06 4.28 10.83
CA ASN A 29 -5.82 3.01 11.50
C ASN A 29 -6.69 2.85 12.77
N LYS A 30 -6.57 1.72 13.48
CA LYS A 30 -7.35 1.48 14.71
C LYS A 30 -6.99 2.41 15.88
N ASN A 31 -5.82 3.04 15.84
CA ASN A 31 -5.36 4.01 16.83
C ASN A 31 -5.80 5.45 16.49
N ASN A 32 -6.70 5.63 15.51
CA ASN A 32 -7.12 6.92 14.97
C ASN A 32 -5.99 7.75 14.33
N GLU A 33 -4.89 7.12 13.94
CA GLU A 33 -3.79 7.78 13.23
C GLU A 33 -4.05 7.72 11.72
N GLN A 34 -3.81 8.84 11.04
CA GLN A 34 -3.89 8.90 9.58
C GLN A 34 -2.59 8.36 8.96
N CYS A 35 -2.71 7.32 8.15
CA CYS A 35 -1.61 6.72 7.41
C CYS A 35 -1.74 7.04 5.92
N THR A 36 -0.74 7.68 5.34
CA THR A 36 -0.67 8.01 3.91
C THR A 36 0.57 7.40 3.27
N TYR A 37 0.40 6.80 2.09
CA TYR A 37 1.49 6.20 1.32
C TYR A 37 1.18 6.19 -0.18
N ASN A 38 2.21 6.19 -1.01
CA ASN A 38 2.12 5.95 -2.44
C ASN A 38 2.16 4.43 -2.70
N HIS A 39 1.13 3.94 -3.38
CA HIS A 39 0.94 2.52 -3.68
C HIS A 39 2.13 1.92 -4.43
N ASP A 40 2.57 2.58 -5.51
CA ASP A 40 3.63 2.05 -6.38
C ASP A 40 5.00 2.15 -5.72
N MET A 41 5.24 3.21 -4.95
CA MET A 41 6.49 3.36 -4.19
C MET A 41 6.65 2.26 -3.15
N VAL A 42 5.58 1.92 -2.41
CA VAL A 42 5.60 0.83 -1.43
C VAL A 42 5.73 -0.52 -2.13
N TYR A 43 4.99 -0.73 -3.23
CA TYR A 43 5.08 -1.96 -4.01
C TYR A 43 6.49 -2.17 -4.57
N ASN A 44 7.10 -1.16 -5.19
CA ASN A 44 8.42 -1.27 -5.82
C ASN A 44 9.53 -1.55 -4.80
N GLN A 45 9.50 -0.91 -3.63
CA GLN A 45 10.47 -1.16 -2.55
C GLN A 45 10.36 -2.58 -1.96
N LEU A 46 9.19 -3.19 -2.04
CA LEU A 46 8.89 -4.50 -1.46
C LEU A 46 8.46 -5.51 -2.53
N LYS A 47 8.84 -5.30 -3.78
CA LYS A 47 8.31 -6.02 -4.94
C LYS A 47 8.50 -7.52 -4.79
N GLU A 48 9.73 -7.94 -4.49
CA GLU A 48 10.07 -9.35 -4.26
C GLU A 48 9.22 -9.96 -3.13
N LYS A 49 8.99 -9.21 -2.04
CA LYS A 49 8.19 -9.69 -0.91
C LYS A 49 6.73 -9.91 -1.30
N PHE A 50 6.13 -8.99 -2.06
CA PHE A 50 4.74 -9.14 -2.52
C PHE A 50 4.62 -10.21 -3.60
N ASP A 51 5.53 -10.25 -4.56
CA ASP A 51 5.54 -11.22 -5.65
C ASP A 51 5.77 -12.66 -5.16
N ASN A 52 6.52 -12.84 -4.06
CA ASN A 52 6.71 -14.16 -3.44
C ASN A 52 5.58 -14.52 -2.45
N MET A 53 4.60 -13.65 -2.22
CA MET A 53 3.53 -13.90 -1.25
C MET A 53 2.37 -14.69 -1.90
N PRO A 54 2.05 -15.92 -1.42
CA PRO A 54 1.03 -16.75 -2.07
C PRO A 54 -0.35 -16.10 -2.11
N CYS A 55 -0.74 -15.36 -1.07
CA CYS A 55 -2.03 -14.67 -1.05
C CYS A 55 -2.08 -13.50 -2.03
N PHE A 56 -0.97 -12.77 -2.23
CA PHE A 56 -0.91 -11.70 -3.23
C PHE A 56 -1.02 -12.26 -4.65
N ASN A 57 -0.40 -13.41 -4.92
CA ASN A 57 -0.54 -14.09 -6.19
C ASN A 57 -1.94 -14.64 -6.42
N LYS A 58 -2.53 -15.28 -5.41
CA LYS A 58 -3.87 -15.87 -5.49
C LYS A 58 -5.00 -14.85 -5.58
N TYR A 59 -4.96 -13.80 -4.77
CA TYR A 59 -6.06 -12.83 -4.63
C TYR A 59 -5.78 -11.48 -5.32
N GLY A 60 -4.57 -11.29 -5.84
CA GLY A 60 -4.17 -10.04 -6.49
C GLY A 60 -4.07 -8.84 -5.53
N ASN A 61 -4.13 -9.07 -4.22
CA ASN A 61 -4.05 -8.01 -3.22
C ASN A 61 -3.53 -8.50 -1.87
N TYR A 62 -2.99 -7.56 -1.10
CA TYR A 62 -2.62 -7.72 0.29
C TYR A 62 -3.21 -6.57 1.11
N THR A 63 -3.76 -6.84 2.29
CA THR A 63 -4.37 -5.82 3.14
C THR A 63 -3.97 -5.97 4.60
N ASN A 64 -4.01 -4.87 5.36
CA ASN A 64 -3.87 -4.90 6.81
C ASN A 64 -4.81 -3.86 7.45
N THR A 65 -5.74 -4.32 8.28
CA THR A 65 -6.79 -3.49 8.89
C THR A 65 -6.33 -2.76 10.14
N ASN A 66 -5.35 -3.29 10.87
CA ASN A 66 -5.00 -2.75 12.19
C ASN A 66 -4.12 -1.51 12.08
N ASN A 67 -3.09 -1.58 11.25
CA ASN A 67 -2.12 -0.52 11.02
C ASN A 67 -1.34 -0.82 9.71
N LEU A 68 -0.39 0.04 9.35
CA LEU A 68 0.65 -0.30 8.38
C LEU A 68 1.40 -1.56 8.84
N PRO A 69 1.62 -2.56 7.96
CA PRO A 69 2.47 -3.71 8.26
C PRO A 69 3.85 -3.25 8.74
N LYS A 70 4.47 -3.99 9.66
CA LYS A 70 5.77 -3.62 10.24
C LYS A 70 6.82 -3.31 9.16
N PHE A 71 6.94 -4.20 8.17
CA PHE A 71 7.86 -4.05 7.04
C PHE A 71 7.56 -2.85 6.12
N VAL A 72 6.37 -2.25 6.20
CA VAL A 72 6.04 -0.99 5.50
C VAL A 72 6.42 0.20 6.37
N ARG A 73 6.22 0.12 7.70
CA ARG A 73 6.62 1.16 8.64
C ARG A 73 8.14 1.34 8.72
N ASP A 74 8.88 0.27 8.48
CA ASP A 74 10.35 0.29 8.47
C ASP A 74 10.93 0.90 7.17
N LEU A 75 10.09 1.24 6.18
CA LEU A 75 10.55 1.88 4.94
C LEU A 75 10.97 3.33 5.18
N LYS A 76 12.06 3.75 4.55
CA LYS A 76 12.58 5.13 4.64
C LYS A 76 11.68 6.16 3.96
N LYS A 77 10.90 5.75 2.96
CA LYS A 77 10.06 6.66 2.16
C LYS A 77 8.73 6.02 1.79
N LEU A 78 7.65 6.75 2.08
CA LEU A 78 6.28 6.32 1.80
C LEU A 78 5.54 7.21 0.80
N VAL A 79 6.00 8.44 0.53
CA VAL A 79 5.39 9.39 -0.43
C VAL A 79 6.47 10.10 -1.22
#